data_AF-A0A841CAA7-F1
#
_entry.id   AF-A0A841CAA7-F1
#
_cell.length_a   1.000
_cell.length_b   1.000
_cell.length_c   1.000
_cell.angle_alpha   90.00
_cell.angle_beta   90.00
_cell.angle_gamma   90.00
#
_symmetry.space_group_name_H-M   'P 1'
#
loop_
_entity.id
_entity.type
_entity.pdbx_description
1 polymer ?
#
loop_
_entity_poly.entity_id
_entity_poly.type
_entity_poly.pdbx_seq_one_letter_code
_entity_poly.pdbx_strand_id
1 'polypeptide(L)' 'MREVLGIIMLVPQGLVPLVLMALDVDSKSWFVVMHLPPWAQLPGAIAFTVVGAVLTASGIRAERGR' A
#
# COMPACT_ATOMS: atom_id res chain seq x y z
N MET A 1 -6.57 5.44 14.52
CA MET A 1 -5.48 6.08 13.73
C MET A 1 -4.54 5.09 13.06
N ARG A 2 -3.96 4.12 13.79
CA ARG A 2 -3.05 3.11 13.18
C ARG A 2 -3.72 2.29 12.08
N GLU A 3 -4.95 1.86 12.31
CA GLU A 3 -5.74 1.14 11.31
C GLU A 3 -5.97 1.96 10.04
N VAL A 4 -6.41 3.22 10.18
CA VAL A 4 -6.63 4.13 9.05
C VAL A 4 -5.35 4.31 8.22
N LEU A 5 -4.22 4.56 8.88
CA LEU A 5 -2.92 4.67 8.21
C LEU A 5 -2.56 3.34 7.51
N GLY A 6 -2.80 2.21 8.17
CA GLY A 6 -2.58 0.88 7.61
C GLY A 6 -3.40 0.64 6.35
N ILE A 7 -4.68 1.00 6.35
CA ILE A 7 -5.57 0.84 5.19
C ILE A 7 -5.08 1.71 4.02
N ILE A 8 -4.69 2.96 4.28
CA ILE A 8 -4.15 3.86 3.25
C ILE A 8 -2.86 3.30 2.65
N MET A 9 -1.93 2.81 3.47
CA MET A 9 -0.70 2.19 2.98
C MET A 9 -0.98 0.90 2.22
N LEU A 10 -1.92 0.08 2.69
CA LEU A 10 -2.22 -1.21 2.09
C LEU A 10 -2.91 -1.06 0.74
N VAL A 11 -4.06 -0.40 0.73
CA VAL A 11 -4.97 -0.47 -0.42
C VAL A 11 -4.51 0.51 -1.51
N PRO A 12 -4.58 1.84 -1.30
CA PRO A 12 -4.20 2.74 -2.36
C PRO A 12 -2.69 2.87 -2.61
N GLN A 13 -1.80 2.65 -1.64
CA GLN A 13 -0.35 2.74 -1.90
C GLN A 13 0.30 1.39 -2.26
N GLY A 14 -0.31 0.27 -1.86
CA GLY A 14 0.19 -1.07 -2.15
C GLY A 14 -0.59 -1.77 -3.26
N LEU A 15 -1.82 -2.19 -2.95
CA LEU A 15 -2.62 -3.06 -3.83
C LEU A 15 -3.04 -2.39 -5.14
N VAL A 16 -3.52 -1.14 -5.09
CA VAL A 16 -3.97 -0.45 -6.31
C VAL A 16 -2.79 -0.26 -7.30
N PRO A 17 -1.61 0.22 -6.89
CA PRO A 17 -0.44 0.30 -7.76
C PRO A 17 -0.02 -1.06 -8.31
N LEU A 18 -0.06 -2.13 -7.51
CA LEU A 18 0.22 -3.50 -7.99
C LEU A 18 -0.73 -3.91 -9.12
N VAL A 19 -2.02 -3.63 -8.97
CA VAL A 19 -3.02 -3.92 -10.01
C VAL A 19 -2.78 -3.07 -11.26
N LEU A 20 -2.50 -1.77 -11.11
CA LEU A 20 -2.21 -0.90 -12.25
C LEU A 20 -0.96 -1.35 -13.01
N MET A 21 0.11 -1.73 -12.30
CA MET A 21 1.32 -2.31 -12.92
C MET A 21 1.01 -3.62 -13.64
N ALA A 22 0.20 -4.49 -13.05
CA ALA A 22 -0.18 -5.77 -13.67
C ALA A 22 -1.04 -5.58 -14.94
N LEU A 23 -1.77 -4.47 -15.04
CA LEU A 23 -2.57 -4.09 -16.20
C LEU A 23 -1.83 -3.17 -17.17
N ASP A 24 -0.55 -2.89 -16.93
CA ASP A 24 0.28 -1.95 -17.72
C ASP A 24 -0.35 -0.55 -17.85
N VAL A 25 -1.04 -0.10 -16.79
CA VAL A 25 -1.67 1.23 -16.73
C VAL A 25 -0.69 2.24 -16.13
N ASP A 26 -0.19 3.15 -16.98
CA ASP A 26 0.61 4.28 -16.52
C ASP A 26 -0.29 5.42 -15.99
N SER A 27 -0.65 5.33 -14.70
CA SER A 27 -1.35 6.41 -13.98
C SER A 27 -0.54 6.90 -12.80
N LYS A 28 0.08 8.07 -12.96
CA LYS A 28 0.86 8.77 -11.91
C LYS A 28 -0.04 9.64 -11.01
N SER A 29 -1.19 9.10 -10.62
CA SER A 29 -2.08 9.74 -9.65
C SER A 29 -1.40 9.84 -8.27
N TRP A 30 -2.14 9.89 -7.17
CA TRP A 30 -1.58 9.96 -5.82
C TRP A 30 -0.80 8.70 -5.33
N PHE A 31 -0.47 7.79 -6.24
CA PHE A 31 0.30 6.57 -5.98
C PHE A 31 1.79 6.89 -5.97
N VAL A 32 2.40 6.91 -4.78
CA VAL A 32 3.81 7.27 -4.60
C VAL A 32 4.72 6.39 -5.47
N VAL A 33 4.37 5.12 -5.56
CA VAL A 33 5.17 4.11 -6.25
C VAL A 33 5.25 4.33 -7.75
N MET A 34 4.20 4.89 -8.36
CA MET A 34 4.16 5.18 -9.81
C MET A 34 5.06 6.34 -10.22
N HIS A 35 5.61 7.09 -9.25
CA HIS A 35 6.60 8.14 -9.46
C HIS A 35 8.04 7.64 -9.35
N LEU A 36 8.25 6.42 -8.88
CA LEU A 36 9.57 5.82 -8.72
C LEU A 36 10.15 5.37 -10.07
N PRO A 37 11.49 5.25 -10.21
CA PRO A 37 12.09 4.65 -11.38
C PRO A 37 11.59 3.19 -11.56
N PRO A 38 11.49 2.66 -12.80
CA PRO A 38 10.81 1.39 -13.08
C PRO A 38 11.26 0.21 -12.21
N TRP A 39 12.56 0.10 -11.96
CA TRP A 39 13.14 -0.96 -11.13
C TRP A 39 12.72 -0.91 -9.65
N ALA A 40 12.32 0.26 -9.15
CA ALA A 40 11.92 0.49 -7.77
C ALA A 40 10.39 0.44 -7.57
N GLN A 41 9.62 0.42 -8.67
CA GLN A 41 8.16 0.46 -8.60
C GLN A 41 7.61 -0.80 -7.91
N LEU A 42 7.91 -1.98 -8.44
CA LEU A 42 7.41 -3.23 -7.87
C LEU A 42 7.87 -3.45 -6.41
N PRO A 43 9.17 -3.28 -6.06
CA PRO A 43 9.61 -3.36 -4.66
C PRO A 43 8.90 -2.38 -3.73
N GLY A 44 8.69 -1.14 -4.18
CA GLY A 44 7.99 -0.11 -3.40
C GLY A 44 6.54 -0.48 -3.11
N ALA A 45 5.80 -0.99 -4.10
CA ALA A 45 4.41 -1.38 -3.94
C ALA A 45 4.26 -2.59 -2.99
N ILE A 46 5.19 -3.54 -3.06
CA ILE A 46 5.27 -4.66 -2.11
C ILE A 46 5.53 -4.14 -0.70
N ALA A 47 6.46 -3.20 -0.52
CA ALA A 47 6.76 -2.62 0.79
C ALA A 47 5.54 -1.94 1.41
N PHE A 48 4.82 -1.12 0.65
CA PHE A 48 3.57 -0.49 1.11
C PHE A 48 2.49 -1.53 1.47
N THR A 49 2.36 -2.58 0.66
CA THR A 49 1.41 -3.68 0.92
C THR A 49 1.73 -4.37 2.25
N VAL A 50 2.99 -4.75 2.48
CA VAL A 50 3.41 -5.43 3.72
C VAL A 50 3.24 -4.53 4.93
N VAL A 51 3.73 -3.29 4.87
CA VAL A 51 3.62 -2.33 5.99
C VAL A 51 2.17 -2.01 6.29
N GLY A 52 1.36 -1.75 5.26
CA GLY A 52 -0.06 -1.48 5.39
C GLY A 52 -0.83 -2.66 6.01
N ALA A 53 -0.56 -3.89 5.58
CA ALA A 53 -1.16 -5.09 6.16
C ALA A 53 -0.81 -5.24 7.66
N VAL A 54 0.46 -5.06 8.02
CA VAL A 54 0.91 -5.15 9.42
C VAL A 54 0.25 -4.06 10.27
N LEU A 55 0.21 -2.81 9.81
CA LEU A 55 -0.41 -1.70 10.53
C LEU A 55 -1.92 -1.89 10.69
N THR A 56 -2.60 -2.38 9.65
CA THR A 56 -4.04 -2.66 9.67
C THR A 56 -4.36 -3.79 10.66
N ALA A 57 -3.71 -4.94 10.51
CA ALA A 57 -3.92 -6.11 11.37
C ALA A 57 -3.61 -5.80 12.84
N SER A 58 -2.53 -5.06 13.07
CA SER A 58 -2.17 -4.64 14.42
C SER A 58 -3.17 -3.61 14.96
N GLY A 59 -3.69 -2.68 14.16
CA GLY A 59 -4.73 -1.73 14.56
C GLY A 59 -6.00 -2.43 15.03
N ILE A 60 -6.54 -3.33 14.20
CA ILE A 60 -7.72 -4.14 14.52
C ILE A 60 -7.51 -4.96 15.80
N ARG A 61 -6.33 -5.58 15.96
CA ARG A 61 -6.01 -6.36 17.16
C ARG A 61 -5.98 -5.50 18.43
N ALA A 62 -5.50 -4.27 18.33
CA ALA A 62 -5.45 -3.35 19.47
C ALA A 62 -6.85 -2.88 19.89
N GLU A 63 -7.79 -2.74 18.96
CA GLU A 63 -9.17 -2.38 19.25
C GLU A 63 -9.97 -3.55 19.84
N ARG A 64 -9.74 -4.78 19.37
CA ARG A 64 -10.37 -5.99 19.93
C ARG A 64 -9.88 -6.40 21.33
N GLY A 65 -8.73 -5.88 21.76
CA GLY A 65 -8.15 -6.17 23.06
C GLY A 65 -8.54 -5.18 24.17
N ARG A 66 -9.36 -4.17 23.86
CA ARG A 66 -9.96 -3.24 24.81
C ARG A 66 -11.42 -3.58 25.02
#